data_AF-M0MZR2-F1
#
_entry.id   AF-M0MZR2-F1
#
_cell.length_a   1.000
_cell.length_b   1.000
_cell.length_c   1.000
_cell.angle_alpha   90.00
_cell.angle_beta   90.00
_cell.angle_gamma   90.00
#
_symmetry.space_group_name_H-M   'P 1'
#
loop_
_entity.id
_entity.type
_entity.pdbx_description
1 polymer ?
#
loop_
_entity_poly.entity_id
_entity_poly.type
_entity_poly.pdbx_seq_one_letter_code
_entity_poly.pdbx_strand_id
1 'polypeptide(L)'
;MARDIARAAVDTARWVGHHLIEPLRADDELKNFTLSIPETQTTTVDGDIGWANRPPAVVNCPRCDSEIHQSRSIETIDCPRCVGEFDAAEFAALELLYLQCPVCRTRMEHGNRHPNAVDVPEWATCERCRYHWEFEHF
;
A
#
# COMPACT_ATOMS: atom_id res chain seq x y z
N MET A 1 61.63 31.79 -4.94
CA MET A 1 61.74 30.87 -3.79
C MET A 1 60.57 30.99 -2.81
N ALA A 2 60.33 32.13 -2.13
CA ALA A 2 59.18 32.25 -1.20
C ALA A 2 57.79 32.19 -1.88
N ARG A 3 57.68 32.72 -3.11
CA ARG A 3 56.43 32.68 -3.91
C ARG A 3 56.08 31.28 -4.41
N ASP A 4 57.06 30.42 -4.62
CA ASP A 4 56.87 29.08 -5.17
C ASP A 4 56.34 28.12 -4.09
N ILE A 5 56.82 28.27 -2.85
CA ILE A 5 56.34 27.52 -1.68
C ILE A 5 54.90 27.92 -1.34
N ALA A 6 54.58 29.22 -1.42
CA ALA A 6 53.23 29.70 -1.18
C ALA A 6 52.23 29.15 -2.21
N ARG A 7 52.63 29.06 -3.49
CA ARG A 7 51.80 28.46 -4.53
C ARG A 7 51.62 26.95 -4.31
N ALA A 8 52.70 26.23 -4.01
CA ALA A 8 52.62 24.80 -3.72
C ALA A 8 51.72 24.48 -2.51
N ALA A 9 51.77 25.30 -1.45
CA ALA A 9 50.92 25.15 -0.28
C ALA A 9 49.44 25.38 -0.61
N VAL A 10 49.13 26.39 -1.43
CA VAL A 10 47.76 26.66 -1.90
C VAL A 10 47.24 25.52 -2.79
N ASP A 11 48.07 25.01 -3.69
CA ASP A 11 47.68 23.92 -4.60
C ASP A 11 47.41 22.63 -3.81
N THR A 12 48.22 22.35 -2.79
CA THR A 12 48.04 21.19 -1.90
C THR A 12 46.77 21.33 -1.05
N ALA A 13 46.53 22.52 -0.46
CA ALA A 13 45.32 22.78 0.32
C ALA A 13 44.05 22.67 -0.54
N ARG A 14 44.12 23.08 -1.81
CA ARG A 14 43.01 22.97 -2.76
C ARG A 14 42.72 21.52 -3.14
N TRP A 15 43.76 20.70 -3.33
CA TRP A 15 43.62 19.28 -3.62
C TRP A 15 43.02 18.50 -2.44
N VAL A 16 43.52 18.75 -1.23
CA VAL A 16 42.98 18.14 0.01
C VAL A 16 41.54 18.60 0.26
N GLY A 17 41.25 19.88 0.06
CA GLY A 17 39.89 20.42 0.16
C GLY A 17 38.94 19.74 -0.83
N HIS A 18 39.36 19.55 -2.09
CA HIS A 18 38.56 18.85 -3.08
C HIS A 18 38.31 17.39 -2.67
N HIS A 19 39.32 16.63 -2.24
CA HIS A 19 39.12 15.22 -1.92
C HIS A 19 38.42 14.93 -0.59
N LEU A 20 38.41 15.87 0.35
CA LEU A 20 37.68 15.70 1.62
C LEU A 20 36.25 16.26 1.57
N ILE A 21 35.98 17.28 0.74
CA ILE A 21 34.66 17.90 0.63
C ILE A 21 33.78 17.20 -0.42
N GLU A 22 34.35 16.63 -1.50
CA GLU A 22 33.57 15.90 -2.52
C GLU A 22 32.65 14.81 -1.93
N PRO A 23 33.13 13.90 -1.04
CA PRO A 23 32.28 12.83 -0.51
C PRO A 23 31.27 13.31 0.56
N LEU A 24 31.39 14.55 1.04
CA LEU A 24 30.47 15.15 2.04
C LEU A 24 29.49 16.16 1.45
N ARG A 25 29.64 16.49 0.15
CA ARG A 25 28.55 17.10 -0.59
C ARG A 25 27.49 16.04 -0.78
N ALA A 26 26.41 16.16 -0.02
CA ALA A 26 25.16 15.52 -0.36
C ALA A 26 24.79 15.98 -1.77
N ASP A 27 24.94 15.11 -2.74
CA ASP A 27 24.27 15.28 -4.02
C ASP A 27 22.77 15.39 -3.70
N ASP A 28 22.19 16.55 -4.00
CA ASP A 28 20.73 16.73 -4.16
C ASP A 28 20.23 15.98 -5.41
N GLU A 29 20.84 14.83 -5.72
CA GLU A 29 20.36 13.92 -6.73
C GLU A 29 19.24 13.11 -6.09
N LEU A 30 18.04 13.70 -6.16
CA LEU A 30 16.77 12.99 -6.15
C LEU A 30 16.88 11.80 -7.11
N LYS A 31 17.25 10.64 -6.57
CA LYS A 31 17.04 9.35 -7.24
C LYS A 31 15.54 9.14 -7.33
N ASN A 32 14.96 9.67 -8.41
CA ASN A 32 13.71 9.29 -9.09
C ASN A 32 13.35 10.38 -10.11
N PHE A 33 14.20 10.63 -11.09
CA PHE A 33 13.76 11.34 -12.29
C PHE A 33 13.01 10.37 -13.20
N THR A 34 11.70 10.23 -12.98
CA THR A 34 10.82 9.68 -13.99
C THR A 34 10.75 10.69 -15.12
N LEU A 35 11.33 10.36 -16.28
CA LEU A 35 11.09 11.07 -17.52
C LEU A 35 9.58 11.02 -17.78
N SER A 36 8.90 12.13 -17.55
CA SER A 36 7.51 12.31 -17.95
C SER A 36 7.43 12.31 -19.46
N ILE A 37 7.08 11.16 -20.04
CA ILE A 37 6.50 11.09 -21.38
C ILE A 37 5.07 11.63 -21.22
N PRO A 38 4.73 12.79 -21.80
CA PRO A 38 3.34 13.18 -21.90
C PRO A 38 2.74 12.28 -22.97
N GLU A 39 1.84 11.37 -22.57
CA GLU A 39 0.61 10.94 -23.25
C GLU A 39 0.14 9.64 -22.56
N THR A 40 -1.00 9.74 -21.85
CA THR A 40 -1.70 8.67 -21.10
C THR A 40 -1.11 8.31 -19.72
N GLN A 41 -1.43 9.13 -18.70
CA GLN A 41 -1.18 8.78 -17.30
C GLN A 41 -2.14 7.69 -16.82
N THR A 42 -1.78 6.42 -16.98
CA THR A 42 -2.28 5.35 -16.11
C THR A 42 -1.37 5.35 -14.88
N THR A 43 -1.71 6.12 -13.85
CA THR A 43 -1.04 6.04 -12.55
C THR A 43 -1.05 4.58 -12.09
N THR A 44 0.13 3.97 -11.91
CA THR A 44 0.25 2.67 -11.23
C THR A 44 -0.48 2.79 -9.90
N VAL A 45 -1.59 2.10 -9.78
CA VAL A 45 -2.31 1.99 -8.53
C VAL A 45 -1.57 0.93 -7.72
N ASP A 46 -0.78 1.34 -6.73
CA ASP A 46 -0.24 0.43 -5.73
C ASP A 46 -1.43 -0.23 -5.00
N GLY A 47 -1.72 -1.47 -5.36
CA GLY A 47 -2.83 -2.24 -4.87
C GLY A 47 -2.42 -3.67 -4.54
N ASP A 48 -3.12 -4.29 -3.60
CA ASP A 48 -2.83 -5.67 -3.20
C ASP A 48 -3.61 -6.67 -4.08
N ILE A 49 -3.09 -7.89 -4.19
CA ILE A 49 -3.70 -8.95 -5.00
C ILE A 49 -3.88 -10.20 -4.14
N GLY A 50 -4.97 -10.94 -4.42
CA GLY A 50 -5.23 -12.26 -3.87
C GLY A 50 -6.01 -12.22 -2.56
N TRP A 51 -6.67 -13.35 -2.25
CA TRP A 51 -7.58 -13.46 -1.09
C TRP A 51 -6.87 -13.21 0.25
N ALA A 52 -5.63 -13.67 0.40
CA ALA A 52 -4.86 -13.48 1.63
C ALA A 52 -4.60 -12.01 1.99
N ASN A 53 -4.59 -11.13 0.97
CA ASN A 53 -4.39 -9.69 1.12
C ASN A 53 -5.69 -8.88 0.98
N ARG A 54 -6.85 -9.55 1.05
CA ARG A 54 -8.16 -8.88 1.00
C ARG A 54 -8.23 -7.79 2.08
N PRO A 55 -8.71 -6.58 1.74
CA PRO A 55 -8.89 -5.50 2.70
C PRO A 55 -9.74 -5.93 3.90
N PRO A 56 -9.58 -5.30 5.08
CA PRO A 56 -10.44 -5.56 6.22
C PRO A 56 -11.93 -5.49 5.83
N ALA A 57 -12.73 -6.44 6.31
CA ALA A 57 -14.18 -6.46 6.05
C ALA A 57 -14.96 -6.03 7.28
N VAL A 58 -16.14 -5.50 7.01
CA VAL A 58 -17.22 -5.43 7.98
C VAL A 58 -18.37 -6.27 7.48
N VAL A 59 -18.74 -7.30 8.24
CA VAL A 59 -19.81 -8.26 7.93
C VAL A 59 -20.91 -8.18 8.98
N ASN A 60 -22.12 -8.60 8.63
CA ASN A 60 -23.22 -8.70 9.57
C ASN A 60 -23.16 -10.02 10.35
N CYS A 61 -23.40 -9.97 11.66
CA CYS A 61 -23.50 -11.18 12.48
C CYS A 61 -24.87 -11.85 12.28
N PRO A 62 -24.95 -13.10 11.78
CA PRO A 62 -26.23 -13.77 11.52
C PRO A 62 -26.99 -14.18 12.79
N ARG A 63 -26.38 -14.02 13.98
CA ARG A 63 -27.00 -14.38 15.26
C ARG A 63 -27.62 -13.20 16.01
N CYS A 64 -27.11 -11.99 15.81
CA CYS A 64 -27.51 -10.82 16.60
C CYS A 64 -27.48 -9.49 15.84
N ASP A 65 -27.29 -9.53 14.52
CA ASP A 65 -27.34 -8.39 13.59
C ASP A 65 -26.35 -7.26 13.90
N SER A 66 -25.29 -7.54 14.68
CA SER A 66 -24.23 -6.57 14.91
C SER A 66 -23.16 -6.64 13.84
N GLU A 67 -22.55 -5.51 13.53
CA GLU A 67 -21.37 -5.44 12.67
C GLU A 67 -20.17 -6.16 13.32
N ILE A 68 -19.47 -6.99 12.54
CA ILE A 68 -18.21 -7.64 12.91
C ILE A 68 -17.12 -7.10 12.00
N HIS A 69 -16.03 -6.60 12.59
CA HIS A 69 -14.83 -6.19 11.85
C HIS A 69 -13.84 -7.35 11.78
N GLN A 70 -13.61 -7.86 10.58
CA GLN A 70 -12.55 -8.86 10.32
C GLN A 70 -11.32 -8.12 9.76
N SER A 71 -10.23 -8.13 10.53
CA SER A 71 -9.02 -7.37 10.19
C SER A 71 -8.20 -8.02 9.07
N ARG A 72 -8.01 -9.34 9.09
CA ARG A 72 -7.34 -10.09 8.02
C ARG A 72 -8.24 -11.21 7.51
N SER A 73 -8.15 -11.52 6.21
CA SER A 73 -9.02 -12.52 5.58
C SER A 73 -8.82 -13.95 6.05
N ILE A 74 -7.66 -14.25 6.64
CA ILE A 74 -7.29 -15.57 7.14
C ILE A 74 -7.68 -15.77 8.62
N GLU A 75 -8.15 -14.74 9.30
CA GLU A 75 -8.51 -14.79 10.72
C GLU A 75 -9.95 -15.25 10.91
N THR A 76 -10.25 -15.80 12.09
CA THR A 76 -11.62 -16.02 12.56
C THR A 76 -12.41 -14.71 12.59
N ILE A 77 -13.72 -14.84 12.49
CA ILE A 77 -14.66 -13.74 12.49
C ILE A 77 -15.44 -13.82 13.81
N ASP A 78 -15.01 -13.04 14.79
CA ASP A 78 -15.54 -13.13 16.14
C ASP A 78 -16.48 -11.96 16.44
N CYS A 79 -17.75 -12.26 16.69
CA CYS A 79 -18.74 -11.25 17.01
C CYS A 79 -18.51 -10.71 18.43
N PRO A 80 -18.19 -9.41 18.61
CA PRO A 80 -17.90 -8.84 19.92
C PRO A 80 -19.15 -8.70 20.80
N ARG A 81 -20.35 -8.85 20.22
CA ARG A 81 -21.62 -8.67 20.92
C ARG A 81 -22.19 -9.97 21.49
N CYS A 82 -22.25 -11.02 20.68
CA CYS A 82 -22.85 -12.30 21.09
C CYS A 82 -21.83 -13.43 21.26
N VAL A 83 -20.54 -13.18 21.07
CA VAL A 83 -19.46 -14.19 21.14
C VAL A 83 -19.70 -15.34 20.15
N GLY A 84 -20.30 -15.03 19.00
CA GLY A 84 -20.41 -15.97 17.89
C GLY A 84 -19.10 -15.99 17.12
N GLU A 85 -18.50 -17.15 16.96
CA GLU A 85 -17.27 -17.37 16.20
C GLU A 85 -17.63 -18.03 14.86
N PHE A 86 -16.99 -17.56 13.80
CA PHE A 86 -17.09 -18.12 12.45
C PHE A 86 -15.67 -18.25 11.87
N ASP A 87 -15.42 -19.33 11.14
CA ASP A 87 -14.15 -19.56 10.48
C ASP A 87 -13.95 -18.62 9.29
N ALA A 88 -12.69 -18.37 8.92
CA ALA A 88 -12.36 -17.57 7.73
C ALA A 88 -13.01 -18.10 6.44
N ALA A 89 -13.18 -19.42 6.33
CA ALA A 89 -13.83 -20.07 5.20
C ALA A 89 -15.35 -19.82 5.13
N GLU A 90 -15.98 -19.46 6.25
CA GLU A 90 -17.41 -19.16 6.32
C GLU A 90 -17.74 -17.73 5.84
N PHE A 91 -16.72 -16.92 5.51
CA PHE A 91 -16.89 -15.53 5.08
C PHE A 91 -17.93 -15.37 3.96
N ALA A 92 -17.89 -16.25 2.94
CA ALA A 92 -18.81 -16.19 1.80
C ALA A 92 -20.28 -16.41 2.17
N ALA A 93 -20.55 -17.04 3.33
CA ALA A 93 -21.90 -17.24 3.85
C ALA A 93 -22.40 -16.06 4.71
N LEU A 94 -21.51 -15.11 5.05
CA LEU A 94 -21.85 -13.93 5.83
C LEU A 94 -22.22 -12.77 4.90
N GLU A 95 -23.18 -11.96 5.33
CA GLU A 95 -23.54 -10.74 4.62
C GLU A 95 -22.41 -9.71 4.77
N LEU A 96 -21.71 -9.44 3.67
CA LEU A 96 -20.73 -8.36 3.60
C LEU A 96 -21.42 -7.01 3.56
N LEU A 97 -21.11 -6.15 4.54
CA LEU A 97 -21.62 -4.77 4.56
C LEU A 97 -20.71 -3.84 3.76
N TYR A 98 -19.39 -3.94 3.97
CA TYR A 98 -18.40 -3.22 3.18
C TYR A 98 -16.97 -3.74 3.41
N LEU A 99 -16.10 -3.44 2.45
CA LEU A 99 -14.65 -3.50 2.62
C LEU A 99 -14.13 -2.14 3.11
N GLN A 100 -13.19 -2.15 4.04
CA GLN A 100 -12.55 -0.97 4.60
C GLN A 100 -11.14 -0.82 4.03
N CYS A 101 -10.81 0.38 3.55
CA CYS A 101 -9.49 0.69 3.03
C CYS A 101 -8.42 0.52 4.13
N PRO A 102 -7.37 -0.29 3.89
CA PRO A 102 -6.32 -0.50 4.89
C PRO A 102 -5.49 0.77 5.13
N VAL A 103 -5.42 1.67 4.14
CA VAL A 103 -4.64 2.91 4.20
C VAL A 103 -5.38 4.02 4.94
N CYS A 104 -6.57 4.40 4.46
CA CYS A 104 -7.29 5.58 4.97
C CYS A 104 -8.56 5.25 5.78
N ARG A 105 -8.83 3.96 6.02
CA ARG A 105 -9.95 3.43 6.84
C ARG A 105 -11.35 3.83 6.36
N THR A 106 -11.46 4.40 5.16
CA THR A 106 -12.74 4.72 4.52
C THR A 106 -13.35 3.47 3.88
N ARG A 107 -14.68 3.43 3.75
CA ARG A 107 -15.38 2.37 3.01
C ARG A 107 -14.95 2.36 1.54
N MET A 108 -14.77 1.17 0.98
CA MET A 108 -14.37 0.96 -0.42
C MET A 108 -15.57 0.59 -1.27
N GLU A 109 -15.57 1.06 -2.51
CA GLU A 109 -16.41 0.48 -3.55
C GLU A 109 -15.89 -0.92 -3.87
N HIS A 110 -16.77 -1.89 -4.06
CA HIS A 110 -16.40 -3.28 -4.31
C HIS A 110 -17.48 -3.98 -5.12
N GLY A 111 -17.14 -5.12 -5.72
CA GLY A 111 -18.10 -5.91 -6.48
C GLY A 111 -17.55 -7.21 -7.04
N ASN A 112 -18.39 -7.90 -7.81
CA ASN A 112 -18.09 -9.18 -8.43
C ASN A 112 -17.99 -8.99 -9.94
N ARG A 113 -16.92 -9.51 -10.56
CA ARG A 113 -16.78 -9.61 -12.02
C ARG A 113 -17.58 -10.82 -12.55
N HIS A 114 -17.68 -11.87 -11.75
CA HIS A 114 -18.30 -13.16 -12.05
C HIS A 114 -19.32 -13.54 -10.96
N PRO A 115 -20.47 -12.83 -10.89
CA PRO A 115 -21.43 -12.97 -9.80
C PRO A 115 -22.10 -14.36 -9.70
N ASN A 116 -22.05 -15.18 -10.74
CA ASN A 116 -22.61 -16.53 -10.74
C ASN A 116 -21.57 -17.64 -10.48
N ALA A 117 -20.31 -17.26 -10.26
CA ALA A 117 -19.21 -18.20 -10.08
C ALA A 117 -18.43 -17.97 -8.77
N VAL A 118 -18.44 -16.74 -8.26
CA VAL A 118 -17.71 -16.33 -7.06
C VAL A 118 -18.65 -15.57 -6.13
N ASP A 119 -18.84 -16.12 -4.92
CA ASP A 119 -19.75 -15.57 -3.89
C ASP A 119 -19.08 -14.52 -2.99
N VAL A 120 -17.90 -14.04 -3.37
CA VAL A 120 -17.13 -13.02 -2.64
C VAL A 120 -16.75 -11.87 -3.58
N PRO A 121 -16.50 -10.65 -3.05
CA PRO A 121 -15.97 -9.55 -3.84
C PRO A 121 -14.71 -9.95 -4.58
N GLU A 122 -14.66 -9.60 -5.87
CA GLU A 122 -13.51 -9.85 -6.73
C GLU A 122 -12.62 -8.62 -6.93
N TRP A 123 -13.10 -7.45 -6.53
CA TRP A 123 -12.33 -6.23 -6.55
C TRP A 123 -12.83 -5.25 -5.50
N ALA A 124 -11.96 -4.33 -5.09
CA ALA A 124 -12.33 -3.20 -4.26
C ALA A 124 -11.46 -1.98 -4.57
N THR A 125 -12.05 -0.79 -4.68
CA THR A 125 -11.36 0.47 -4.93
C THR A 125 -11.70 1.49 -3.85
N CYS A 126 -10.67 2.14 -3.32
CA CYS A 126 -10.84 3.30 -2.46
C CYS A 126 -10.77 4.58 -3.30
N GLU A 127 -11.89 5.28 -3.43
CA GLU A 127 -11.94 6.55 -4.15
C GLU A 127 -11.13 7.68 -3.49
N ARG A 128 -10.83 7.55 -2.19
CA ARG A 128 -10.12 8.59 -1.42
C ARG A 128 -8.60 8.59 -1.64
N CYS A 129 -7.96 7.42 -1.53
CA CYS A 129 -6.51 7.31 -1.65
C CYS A 129 -6.08 6.48 -2.87
N ARG A 130 -7.03 6.13 -3.74
CA ARG A 130 -6.84 5.34 -4.96
C ARG A 130 -6.31 3.92 -4.73
N TYR A 131 -6.21 3.44 -3.49
CA TYR A 131 -5.85 2.05 -3.20
C TYR A 131 -6.84 1.09 -3.88
N HIS A 132 -6.32 0.05 -4.52
CA HIS A 132 -7.12 -0.97 -5.19
C HIS A 132 -6.74 -2.35 -4.67
N TRP A 133 -7.68 -3.28 -4.66
CA TRP A 133 -7.42 -4.68 -4.40
C TRP A 133 -8.13 -5.53 -5.45
N GLU A 134 -7.47 -6.58 -5.91
CA GLU A 134 -8.03 -7.57 -6.83
C GLU A 134 -7.99 -8.98 -6.26
N PHE A 135 -9.05 -9.73 -6.53
CA PHE A 135 -9.09 -11.16 -6.33
C PHE A 135 -8.28 -11.87 -7.42
N GLU A 136 -7.45 -12.82 -7.00
CA GLU A 136 -6.64 -13.64 -7.90
C GLU A 136 -7.37 -14.96 -8.17
N HIS A 137 -7.71 -15.19 -9.44
CA HIS A 137 -8.21 -16.47 -9.91
C HIS A 137 -7.03 -17.43 -10.15
N PHE A 138 -7.17 -18.69 -9.71
CA PHE A 138 -6.19 -19.75 -9.86
C PHE A 138 -6.51 -20.69 -11.04
#